data_AF-A0A432URR4-F1
#
_entry.id   AF-A0A432URR4-F1
#
_cell.length_a   1.000
_cell.length_b   1.000
_cell.length_c   1.000
_cell.angle_alpha   90.00
_cell.angle_beta   90.00
_cell.angle_gamma   90.00
#
_symmetry.space_group_name_H-M   'P 1'
#
loop_
_entity.id
_entity.type
_entity.pdbx_description
1 polymer ?
#
loop_
_entity_poly.entity_id
_entity_poly.type
_entity_poly.pdbx_seq_one_letter_code
_entity_poly.pdbx_strand_id
1 'polypeptide(L)' 'LISHGISASRLTVEGYGFSRPVASNDTPEGRALNRRVQLKPIR' A
#
# COMPACT_ATOMS: atom_id res chain seq x y z
N LEU A 1 3.67 7.37 10.69
CA LEU A 1 4.19 6.16 11.38
C LEU A 1 5.38 6.48 12.26
N ILE A 2 6.49 7.00 11.71
CA ILE A 2 7.68 7.39 12.52
C ILE A 2 7.35 8.48 13.53
N SER A 3 6.67 9.56 13.10
CA SER A 3 6.19 10.61 14.00
C SER A 3 5.20 10.12 15.07
N HIS A 4 4.63 8.93 14.88
CA HIS A 4 3.70 8.29 15.81
C HIS A 4 4.41 7.20 16.65
N GLY A 5 5.76 7.22 16.72
CA GLY A 5 6.55 6.36 17.60
C GLY A 5 6.96 5.01 17.04
N ILE A 6 6.64 4.68 15.79
CA ILE A 6 7.12 3.44 15.17
C ILE A 6 8.56 3.64 14.69
N SER A 7 9.50 2.87 15.26
CA SER A 7 10.90 2.89 14.82
C SER A 7 11.02 2.66 13.31
N ALA A 8 11.81 3.51 12.64
CA ALA A 8 12.08 3.38 11.20
C ALA A 8 12.69 2.01 10.84
N SER A 9 13.49 1.41 11.74
CA SER A 9 14.09 0.09 11.56
C SER A 9 13.08 -1.06 11.45
N ARG A 10 11.82 -0.84 11.86
CA ARG A 10 10.73 -1.83 11.77
C ARG A 10 9.88 -1.68 10.51
N LEU A 11 10.21 -0.72 9.63
CA LEU A 11 9.44 -0.41 8.44
C LEU A 11 10.25 -0.77 7.19
N THR A 12 9.60 -1.49 6.28
CA THR A 12 10.09 -1.72 4.92
C THR A 12 9.03 -1.22 3.94
N VAL A 13 9.46 -0.56 2.88
CA VAL A 13 8.57 0.03 1.86
C VAL A 13 8.85 -0.64 0.53
N GLU A 14 7.79 -1.11 -0.13
CA GLU A 14 7.85 -1.67 -1.47
C GLU A 14 6.74 -1.06 -2.33
N GLY A 15 7.10 -0.57 -3.52
CA GLY A 15 6.18 0.02 -4.47
C GLY A 15 5.77 -0.98 -5.55
N TYR A 16 4.48 -1.30 -5.65
CA TYR A 16 3.98 -2.28 -6.64
C TYR A 16 3.43 -1.66 -7.93
N GLY A 17 3.22 -0.34 -7.98
CA GLY A 17 2.59 0.31 -9.12
C GLY A 17 1.28 -0.38 -9.53
N PHE A 18 1.14 -0.72 -10.81
CA PHE A 18 -0.05 -1.38 -11.36
C PHE A 18 -0.03 -2.91 -11.29
N SER A 19 1.04 -3.52 -10.77
CA SER A 19 1.24 -4.98 -10.82
C SER A 19 0.33 -5.78 -9.86
N ARG A 20 -0.33 -5.11 -8.91
CA ARG A 20 -1.19 -5.75 -7.89
C ARG A 20 -2.54 -5.05 -7.71
N PRO A 21 -3.41 -5.07 -8.74
CA PRO A 21 -4.76 -4.51 -8.64
C PRO A 21 -5.64 -5.34 -7.70
N VAL A 22 -6.60 -4.68 -7.05
CA VAL A 22 -7.67 -5.31 -6.26
C VAL A 22 -9.05 -5.07 -6.85
N ALA A 23 -9.15 -4.17 -7.82
CA ALA A 23 -10.35 -3.87 -8.59
C ALA A 23 -9.98 -3.61 -10.06
N SER A 24 -10.98 -3.59 -10.95
CA SER A 24 -10.78 -3.20 -12.35
C SER A 24 -10.21 -1.77 -12.45
N ASN A 25 -9.38 -1.51 -13.47
CA ASN A 25 -8.89 -0.17 -13.78
C ASN A 25 -9.82 0.61 -14.72
N ASP A 26 -10.88 -0.03 -15.21
CA ASP A 26 -11.76 0.56 -16.22
C ASP A 26 -12.69 1.61 -15.60
N THR A 27 -13.11 1.40 -14.34
CA THR A 27 -13.99 2.33 -13.63
C THR A 27 -13.21 3.33 -12.76
N PRO A 28 -13.69 4.58 -12.62
CA PRO A 28 -13.11 5.54 -11.68
C PRO A 28 -13.00 5.00 -10.24
N GLU A 29 -14.02 4.27 -9.80
CA GLU A 29 -14.12 3.67 -8.47
C GLU A 29 -13.06 2.58 -8.29
N GLY A 30 -12.90 1.70 -9.28
CA GLY A 30 -11.90 0.64 -9.24
C GLY A 30 -10.46 1.18 -9.23
N ARG A 31 -10.18 2.24 -10.01
CA ARG A 31 -8.90 2.96 -9.92
C ARG A 31 -8.68 3.58 -8.55
N ALA A 32 -9.73 4.10 -7.91
CA ALA A 32 -9.64 4.65 -6.56
C ALA A 32 -9.29 3.57 -5.53
N LEU A 33 -9.92 2.39 -5.63
CA LEU A 33 -9.59 1.24 -4.79
C LEU A 33 -8.16 0.74 -5.00
N ASN A 34 -7.64 0.81 -6.23
CA ASN A 34 -6.28 0.40 -6.54
C ASN A 34 -5.20 1.33 -5.95
N ARG A 35 -5.49 2.64 -5.81
CA ARG A 35 -4.59 3.63 -5.17
C ARG A 35 -4.61 3.48 -3.65
N ARG A 36 -3.89 2.48 -3.15
CA ARG A 36 -3.90 2.08 -1.73
C ARG A 36 -2.51 1.80 -1.17
N VAL A 37 -2.42 1.83 0.16
CA VAL A 37 -1.29 1.34 0.94
C VAL A 37 -1.74 0.10 1.73
N GLN A 38 -0.91 -0.94 1.77
CA GLN A 38 -1.15 -2.13 2.60
C GLN A 38 -0.01 -2.30 3.60
N LEU A 39 -0.36 -2.49 4.89
CA LEU A 39 0.59 -2.82 5.94
C LEU A 39 0.54 -4.33 6.20
N LYS A 40 1.69 -4.99 6.14
CA LYS A 40 1.83 -6.43 6.41
C LYS A 40 2.92 -6.64 7.47
N PRO A 41 2.64 -7.39 8.55
CA PRO A 41 3.68 -7.77 9.50
C PRO A 41 4.75 -8.62 8.80
N ILE A 42 6.01 -8.30 9.05
CA ILE A 42 7.15 -9.14 8.66
C ILE A 42 7.29 -10.21 9.74
N ARG A 43 7.26 -11.48 9.36
CA ARG A 43 7.51 -12.61 10.26
C ARG A 43 8.99 -12.95 10.27
#